data_AF-A0AAV6ZLY5-F1
#
_entry.id   AF-A0AAV6ZLY5-F1
#
_cell.length_a   1.000
_cell.length_b   1.000
_cell.length_c   1.000
_cell.angle_alpha   90.00
_cell.angle_beta   90.00
_cell.angle_gamma   90.00
#
_symmetry.space_group_name_H-M   'P 1'
#
loop_
_entity.id
_entity.type
_entity.pdbx_description
1 polymer ?
#
loop_
_entity_poly.entity_id
_entity_poly.type
_entity_poly.pdbx_seq_one_letter_code
_entity_poly.pdbx_strand_id
1 'polypeptide(L)'
;MDPEVQHSDLCSRVIQQLRQIRADLLLLTEKYVEAHELHDLTQFEFAGGNASMDSDTWAEMAMEERLLANITAYLDLERRLIRVLEEQGDSLLQGDDGALHSGLHSILRQVSALRSQLEHLGTTVGLQKELEEEDKDEVDKVSGGIFERKVRGYHVLRELGIWAVRSIRDLRKLQRERGNLAIGAETSTTLSE
;
A
#
# COMPACT_ATOMS: atom_id res chain seq x y z
N MET A 1 -3.76 -20.67 21.13
CA MET A 1 -2.55 -20.10 20.47
C MET A 1 -2.24 -18.81 21.17
N ASP A 2 -0.96 -18.54 21.41
CA ASP A 2 -0.48 -17.31 22.02
C ASP A 2 -0.80 -16.10 21.11
N PRO A 3 -1.42 -15.01 21.64
CA PRO A 3 -1.72 -13.81 20.87
C PRO A 3 -0.47 -13.17 20.21
N GLU A 4 0.71 -13.33 20.80
CA GLU A 4 1.96 -12.79 20.23
C GLU A 4 2.43 -13.57 19.00
N VAL A 5 2.30 -14.91 19.05
CA VAL A 5 2.59 -15.79 17.92
C VAL A 5 1.64 -15.47 16.76
N GLN A 6 0.35 -15.29 17.05
CA GLN A 6 -0.65 -14.93 16.03
C GLN A 6 -0.35 -13.59 15.35
N HIS A 7 0.09 -12.60 16.13
CA HIS A 7 0.47 -11.28 15.61
C HIS A 7 1.74 -11.35 14.75
N SER A 8 2.78 -12.06 15.20
CA SER A 8 4.01 -12.26 14.42
C SER A 8 3.77 -12.99 13.10
N ASP A 9 2.90 -14.02 13.12
CA ASP A 9 2.49 -14.75 11.93
C ASP A 9 1.67 -13.88 10.96
N LEU A 10 0.81 -13.01 11.49
CA LEU A 10 0.07 -12.03 10.67
C LEU A 10 1.02 -11.04 10.00
N CYS A 11 1.93 -10.40 10.75
CA CYS A 11 2.93 -9.50 10.19
C CYS A 11 3.77 -10.18 9.10
N SER A 12 4.21 -11.41 9.34
CA SER A 12 5.02 -12.17 8.38
C SER A 12 4.28 -12.44 7.08
N ARG A 13 2.99 -12.83 7.17
CA ARG A 13 2.11 -13.02 5.99
C ARG A 13 1.89 -11.72 5.22
N VAL A 14 1.59 -10.62 5.92
CA VAL A 14 1.39 -9.31 5.28
C VAL A 14 2.67 -8.84 4.58
N ILE A 15 3.84 -9.02 5.21
CA ILE A 15 5.13 -8.70 4.60
C ILE A 15 5.37 -9.54 3.32
N GLN A 16 5.00 -10.82 3.33
CA GLN A 16 5.12 -11.67 2.15
C GLN A 16 4.20 -11.20 1.02
N GLN A 17 2.94 -10.87 1.33
CA GLN A 17 2.00 -10.33 0.35
C GLN A 17 2.49 -9.00 -0.25
N LEU A 18 3.02 -8.09 0.56
CA LEU A 18 3.61 -6.84 0.09
C LEU A 18 4.80 -7.06 -0.85
N ARG A 19 5.64 -8.07 -0.58
CA ARG A 19 6.74 -8.43 -1.48
C ARG A 19 6.23 -8.96 -2.82
N GLN A 20 5.16 -9.77 -2.80
CA GLN A 20 4.53 -10.28 -4.02
C GLN A 20 3.91 -9.15 -4.83
N ILE A 21 3.12 -8.28 -4.19
CA ILE A 21 2.53 -7.09 -4.81
C ILE A 21 3.63 -6.26 -5.48
N ARG A 22 4.78 -6.05 -4.83
CA ARG A 22 5.87 -5.28 -5.41
C ARG A 22 6.50 -5.95 -6.64
N ALA A 23 6.65 -7.27 -6.63
CA ALA A 23 7.15 -8.01 -7.79
C ALA A 23 6.18 -7.89 -8.98
N ASP A 24 4.89 -8.06 -8.71
CA ASP A 24 3.84 -7.95 -9.72
C ASP A 24 3.72 -6.52 -10.26
N LEU A 25 3.81 -5.52 -9.37
CA LEU A 25 3.77 -4.09 -9.72
C LEU A 25 4.93 -3.68 -10.62
N LEU A 26 6.13 -4.22 -10.41
CA LEU A 26 7.29 -3.89 -11.24
C LEU A 26 7.02 -4.30 -12.70
N LEU A 27 6.60 -5.54 -12.90
CA LEU A 27 6.26 -6.08 -14.23
C LEU A 27 5.07 -5.34 -14.85
N LEU A 28 4.05 -5.02 -14.04
CA LEU A 28 2.87 -4.33 -14.52
C LEU A 28 3.15 -2.88 -14.91
N THR A 29 3.99 -2.18 -14.13
CA THR A 29 4.36 -0.79 -14.40
C THR A 29 5.16 -0.68 -15.68
N GLU A 30 6.08 -1.62 -15.93
CA GLU A 30 6.84 -1.70 -17.19
C GLU A 30 5.89 -1.85 -18.39
N LYS A 31 4.98 -2.84 -18.33
CA LYS A 31 3.95 -3.02 -19.36
C LYS A 31 3.04 -1.81 -19.54
N TYR A 32 2.68 -1.14 -18.46
CA TYR A 32 1.84 0.05 -18.50
C TYR A 32 2.57 1.22 -19.18
N VAL A 33 3.88 1.37 -18.94
CA VAL A 33 4.71 2.38 -19.61
C VAL A 33 4.82 2.08 -21.11
N GLU A 34 5.05 0.82 -21.48
CA GLU A 34 5.12 0.39 -22.88
C GLU A 34 3.80 0.62 -23.63
N ALA A 35 2.68 0.16 -23.07
CA ALA A 35 1.35 0.27 -23.70
C ALA A 35 0.88 1.72 -23.90
N HIS A 36 1.48 2.67 -23.18
CA HIS A 36 1.09 4.08 -23.23
C HIS A 36 2.21 5.02 -23.66
N GLU A 37 3.37 4.49 -24.07
CA GLU A 37 4.52 5.25 -24.54
C GLU A 37 5.03 6.29 -23.52
N LEU A 38 4.98 5.96 -22.22
CA LEU A 38 5.30 6.88 -21.13
C LEU A 38 6.79 6.88 -20.74
N HIS A 39 7.68 6.47 -21.64
CA HIS A 39 9.10 6.25 -21.33
C HIS A 39 9.80 7.51 -20.78
N ASP A 40 9.45 8.69 -21.28
CA ASP A 40 10.03 9.95 -20.82
C ASP A 40 9.71 10.23 -19.33
N LEU A 41 8.55 9.78 -18.84
CA LEU A 41 8.13 9.96 -17.45
C LEU A 41 8.89 9.06 -16.46
N THR A 42 9.64 8.08 -16.95
CA THR A 42 10.49 7.23 -16.10
C THR A 42 11.77 7.95 -15.66
N GLN A 43 12.17 9.00 -16.39
CA GLN A 43 13.39 9.77 -16.11
C GLN A 43 13.21 10.79 -14.99
N PHE A 44 11.96 11.14 -14.65
CA PHE A 44 11.65 12.11 -13.62
C PHE A 44 11.48 11.46 -12.25
N GLU A 45 12.02 12.13 -11.22
CA GLU A 45 11.73 11.77 -9.85
C GLU A 45 10.25 11.96 -9.56
N PHE A 46 9.61 10.88 -9.12
CA PHE A 46 8.22 10.94 -8.69
C PHE A 46 8.19 11.37 -7.22
N ALA A 47 7.81 12.62 -7.00
CA ALA A 47 7.39 13.11 -5.69
C ALA A 47 6.05 12.46 -5.37
N GLY A 48 6.10 11.23 -4.85
CA GLY A 48 4.92 10.38 -4.79
C GLY A 48 3.88 10.90 -3.81
N GLY A 49 2.87 11.62 -4.30
CA GLY A 49 1.63 11.98 -3.61
C GLY A 49 1.72 12.04 -2.08
N ASN A 50 0.86 11.28 -1.42
CA ASN A 50 0.81 11.21 0.06
C ASN A 50 2.01 10.42 0.63
N ALA A 51 2.74 9.70 -0.23
CA ALA A 51 3.99 9.02 0.12
C ALA A 51 5.20 9.97 0.24
N SER A 52 5.05 11.25 -0.12
CA SER A 52 6.11 12.25 -0.14
C SER A 52 6.53 12.74 1.25
N MET A 53 5.89 12.25 2.33
CA MET A 53 6.29 12.60 3.69
C MET A 53 7.78 12.27 3.90
N ASP A 54 8.48 13.26 4.43
CA ASP A 54 9.92 13.21 4.69
C ASP A 54 10.30 12.01 5.56
N SER A 55 11.48 11.44 5.29
CA SER A 55 11.94 10.22 5.97
C SER A 55 12.20 10.45 7.45
N ASP A 56 12.63 11.64 7.86
CA ASP A 56 12.93 11.96 9.26
C ASP A 56 11.63 12.16 10.02
N THR A 57 10.67 12.89 9.45
CA THR A 57 9.31 13.01 10.01
C THR A 57 8.66 11.62 10.18
N TRP A 58 8.78 10.75 9.18
CA TRP A 58 8.26 9.39 9.27
C TRP A 58 8.97 8.56 10.34
N ALA A 59 10.26 8.79 10.57
CA ALA A 59 11.05 8.07 11.57
C ALA A 59 10.66 8.43 13.01
N GLU A 60 10.06 9.59 13.24
CA GLU A 60 9.62 10.07 14.55
C GLU A 60 8.18 9.65 14.91
N MET A 61 7.33 9.35 13.92
CA MET A 61 5.94 8.92 14.14
C MET A 61 5.83 7.66 15.01
N ALA A 62 4.80 7.61 15.86
CA ALA A 62 4.43 6.44 16.63
C ALA A 62 4.01 5.27 15.71
N MET A 63 4.09 4.04 16.22
CA MET A 63 3.83 2.86 15.40
C MET A 63 2.37 2.80 14.95
N GLU A 64 1.46 3.16 15.83
CA GLU A 64 0.03 3.24 15.62
C GLU A 64 -0.30 4.25 14.51
N GLU A 65 0.33 5.43 14.55
CA GLU A 65 0.18 6.48 13.54
C GLU A 65 0.67 6.01 12.16
N ARG A 66 1.81 5.30 12.10
CA ARG A 66 2.31 4.74 10.84
C ARG A 66 1.39 3.66 10.30
N LEU A 67 0.87 2.79 11.16
CA LEU A 67 -0.05 1.74 10.73
C LEU A 67 -1.36 2.34 10.20
N LEU A 68 -1.89 3.36 10.88
CA LEU A 68 -3.04 4.12 10.41
C LEU A 68 -2.76 4.79 9.05
N ALA A 69 -1.61 5.45 8.90
CA ALA A 69 -1.20 6.06 7.64
C ALA A 69 -1.09 5.03 6.50
N ASN A 70 -0.53 3.84 6.78
CA ASN A 70 -0.52 2.74 5.81
C ASN A 70 -1.94 2.32 5.41
N ILE A 71 -2.85 2.12 6.37
CA ILE A 71 -4.26 1.74 6.10
C ILE A 71 -4.95 2.80 5.22
N THR A 72 -4.83 4.08 5.59
CA THR A 72 -5.42 5.20 4.85
C THR A 72 -4.85 5.29 3.43
N ALA A 73 -3.55 5.07 3.26
CA ALA A 73 -2.91 5.08 1.96
C ALA A 73 -3.44 3.96 1.05
N TYR A 74 -3.55 2.71 1.54
CA TYR A 74 -4.08 1.62 0.71
C TYR A 74 -5.56 1.79 0.38
N LEU A 75 -6.33 2.44 1.25
CA LEU A 75 -7.72 2.79 0.97
C LEU A 75 -7.84 3.86 -0.14
N ASP A 76 -7.00 4.90 -0.12
CA ASP A 76 -6.93 5.90 -1.21
C ASP A 76 -6.46 5.27 -2.53
N LEU A 77 -5.40 4.46 -2.47
CA LEU A 77 -4.83 3.80 -3.65
C LEU A 77 -5.77 2.76 -4.26
N GLU A 78 -6.56 2.06 -3.44
CA GLU A 78 -7.61 1.16 -3.92
C GLU A 78 -8.65 1.93 -4.76
N ARG A 79 -9.16 3.06 -4.24
CA ARG A 79 -10.12 3.91 -4.97
C ARG A 79 -9.55 4.45 -6.27
N ARG A 80 -8.32 4.97 -6.22
CA ARG A 80 -7.63 5.51 -7.41
C ARG A 80 -7.34 4.41 -8.43
N LEU A 81 -7.05 3.19 -8.00
CA LEU A 81 -6.82 2.06 -8.90
C LEU A 81 -8.12 1.57 -9.55
N ILE A 82 -9.26 1.60 -8.84
CA ILE A 82 -10.59 1.34 -9.43
C ILE A 82 -10.84 2.32 -10.56
N ARG A 83 -10.61 3.61 -10.33
CA ARG A 83 -10.75 4.63 -11.38
C ARG A 83 -9.83 4.36 -12.56
N VAL A 84 -8.57 4.01 -12.33
CA VAL A 84 -7.63 3.68 -13.42
C VAL A 84 -8.18 2.51 -14.25
N LEU A 85 -8.75 1.49 -13.63
CA LEU A 85 -9.38 0.38 -14.35
C LEU A 85 -10.57 0.83 -15.21
N GLU A 86 -11.42 1.72 -14.70
CA GLU A 86 -12.54 2.31 -15.45
C GLU A 86 -12.03 3.13 -16.64
N GLU A 87 -11.07 4.04 -16.41
CA GLU A 87 -10.46 4.87 -17.46
C GLU A 87 -9.79 4.02 -18.55
N GLN A 88 -9.19 2.88 -18.17
CA GLN A 88 -8.55 1.95 -19.10
C GLN A 88 -9.55 1.11 -19.91
N GLY A 89 -10.69 0.73 -19.29
CA GLY A 89 -11.75 -0.05 -19.94
C GLY A 89 -12.55 0.73 -20.99
N ASP A 90 -12.72 2.04 -20.81
CA ASP A 90 -13.63 2.83 -21.64
C ASP A 90 -13.03 3.33 -22.97
N SER A 91 -11.71 3.52 -23.11
CA SER A 91 -11.12 4.12 -24.33
C SER A 91 -9.58 4.04 -24.50
N LEU A 92 -8.81 3.49 -23.56
CA LEU A 92 -7.34 3.64 -23.59
C LEU A 92 -6.56 2.41 -24.08
N LEU A 93 -7.15 1.22 -24.02
CA LEU A 93 -6.54 -0.02 -24.49
C LEU A 93 -6.96 -0.26 -25.95
N GLN A 94 -6.00 -0.21 -26.87
CA GLN A 94 -6.20 -0.57 -28.28
C GLN A 94 -5.32 -1.79 -28.62
N GLY A 95 -5.92 -2.99 -28.73
CA GLY A 95 -5.22 -4.21 -29.14
C GLY A 95 -5.26 -5.35 -28.11
N ASP A 96 -4.28 -6.26 -28.17
CA ASP A 96 -4.12 -7.47 -27.32
C ASP A 96 -3.61 -7.14 -25.90
N ASP A 97 -4.19 -6.10 -25.28
CA ASP A 97 -3.82 -5.61 -23.94
C ASP A 97 -4.53 -6.35 -22.80
N GLY A 98 -5.11 -7.52 -23.08
CA GLY A 98 -5.79 -8.34 -22.07
C GLY A 98 -4.89 -8.71 -20.88
N ALA A 99 -3.58 -8.82 -21.12
CA ALA A 99 -2.58 -9.05 -20.07
C ALA A 99 -2.39 -7.84 -19.14
N LEU A 100 -2.47 -6.60 -19.65
CA LEU A 100 -2.37 -5.38 -18.85
C LEU A 100 -3.62 -5.21 -18.00
N HIS A 101 -4.80 -5.36 -18.60
CA HIS A 101 -6.08 -5.24 -17.90
C HIS A 101 -6.24 -6.30 -16.80
N SER A 102 -5.94 -7.56 -17.10
CA SER A 102 -5.95 -8.64 -16.09
C SER A 102 -4.90 -8.42 -14.99
N GLY A 103 -3.74 -7.84 -15.34
CA GLY A 103 -2.71 -7.44 -14.37
C GLY A 103 -3.21 -6.36 -13.41
N LEU A 104 -3.86 -5.31 -13.91
CA LEU A 104 -4.46 -4.25 -13.09
C LEU A 104 -5.54 -4.79 -12.15
N HIS A 105 -6.43 -5.66 -12.65
CA HIS A 105 -7.41 -6.34 -11.81
C HIS A 105 -6.77 -7.25 -10.75
N SER A 106 -5.68 -7.92 -11.09
CA SER A 106 -4.91 -8.73 -10.14
C SER A 106 -4.37 -7.88 -9.01
N ILE A 107 -3.70 -6.77 -9.32
CA ILE A 107 -3.18 -5.84 -8.32
C ILE A 107 -4.30 -5.27 -7.46
N LEU A 108 -5.43 -4.86 -8.04
CA LEU A 108 -6.57 -4.37 -7.27
C LEU A 108 -7.01 -5.39 -6.21
N ARG A 109 -7.23 -6.65 -6.60
CA ARG A 109 -7.61 -7.71 -5.64
C ARG A 109 -6.56 -7.91 -4.55
N GLN A 110 -5.28 -7.87 -4.89
CA GLN A 110 -4.21 -7.99 -3.92
C GLN A 110 -4.17 -6.81 -2.94
N VAL A 111 -4.40 -5.59 -3.42
CA VAL A 111 -4.46 -4.37 -2.60
C VAL A 111 -5.67 -4.39 -1.67
N SER A 112 -6.87 -4.75 -2.16
CA SER A 112 -8.06 -4.89 -1.31
C SER A 112 -7.85 -5.91 -0.18
N ALA A 113 -7.28 -7.07 -0.51
CA ALA A 113 -6.97 -8.10 0.47
C ALA A 113 -5.91 -7.63 1.49
N LEU A 114 -4.88 -6.93 1.03
CA LEU A 114 -3.85 -6.34 1.89
C LEU A 114 -4.46 -5.31 2.84
N ARG A 115 -5.31 -4.41 2.35
CA ARG A 115 -6.00 -3.41 3.17
C ARG A 115 -6.79 -4.07 4.30
N SER A 116 -7.59 -5.09 3.99
CA SER A 116 -8.34 -5.83 5.02
C SER A 116 -7.43 -6.47 6.08
N GLN A 117 -6.28 -7.00 5.68
CA GLN A 117 -5.31 -7.55 6.64
C GLN A 117 -4.63 -6.47 7.49
N LEU A 118 -4.31 -5.31 6.93
CA LEU A 118 -3.75 -4.17 7.67
C LEU A 118 -4.78 -3.60 8.66
N GLU A 119 -6.05 -3.51 8.27
CA GLU A 119 -7.13 -3.11 9.17
C GLU A 119 -7.28 -4.09 10.33
N HIS A 120 -7.23 -5.40 10.05
CA HIS A 120 -7.23 -6.41 11.09
C HIS A 120 -6.01 -6.28 12.02
N LEU A 121 -4.83 -6.03 11.47
CA LEU A 121 -3.64 -5.76 12.28
C LEU A 121 -3.82 -4.50 13.15
N GLY A 122 -4.45 -3.45 12.60
CA GLY A 122 -4.80 -2.23 13.31
C GLY A 122 -5.67 -2.50 14.54
N THR A 123 -6.69 -3.35 14.41
CA THR A 123 -7.55 -3.69 15.57
C THR A 123 -6.79 -4.47 16.65
N THR A 124 -5.81 -5.30 16.29
CA THR A 124 -4.97 -6.02 17.27
C THR A 124 -4.03 -5.12 18.08
N VAL A 125 -3.74 -3.92 17.58
CA VAL A 125 -2.94 -2.90 18.29
C VAL A 125 -3.79 -1.82 18.96
N GLY A 126 -5.12 -1.97 18.95
CA GLY A 126 -6.02 -1.05 19.62
C GLY A 126 -6.31 0.23 18.85
N LEU A 127 -5.99 0.30 17.54
CA LEU A 127 -6.47 1.39 16.69
C LEU A 127 -7.99 1.29 16.57
N GLN A 128 -8.69 2.16 17.29
CA GLN A 128 -10.13 2.36 17.10
C GLN A 128 -10.34 3.17 15.83
N LYS A 129 -11.09 2.58 14.91
CA LYS A 129 -11.30 3.09 13.57
C LYS A 129 -12.38 4.18 13.58
N GLU A 130 -12.00 5.44 13.79
CA GLU A 130 -12.74 6.58 13.23
C GLU A 130 -12.12 6.86 11.86
N LEU A 131 -12.31 5.95 10.90
CA LEU A 131 -12.16 6.36 9.51
C LEU A 131 -13.38 7.21 9.20
N GLU A 132 -13.22 8.52 9.37
CA GLU A 132 -14.08 9.44 8.65
C GLU A 132 -13.93 9.05 7.17
N GLU A 133 -15.03 8.62 6.56
CA GLU A 133 -15.18 8.66 5.12
C GLU A 133 -15.17 10.14 4.76
N GLU A 134 -13.98 10.76 4.78
CA GLU A 134 -13.79 12.05 4.14
C GLU A 134 -14.24 11.81 2.70
N ASP A 135 -15.31 12.50 2.36
CA ASP A 135 -15.97 12.53 1.06
C ASP A 135 -14.98 13.20 0.07
N LYS A 136 -13.86 12.52 -0.21
CA LYS A 136 -12.82 12.93 -1.17
C LYS A 136 -13.30 12.75 -2.61
N ASP A 137 -14.60 12.57 -2.82
CA ASP A 137 -15.27 12.58 -4.11
C ASP A 137 -15.16 13.94 -4.82
N GLU A 138 -14.72 15.01 -4.14
CA GLU A 138 -14.51 16.32 -4.79
C GLU A 138 -13.22 16.42 -5.61
N VAL A 139 -12.13 15.73 -5.24
CA VAL A 139 -10.83 15.92 -5.92
C VAL A 139 -10.81 15.23 -7.30
N ASP A 140 -11.70 14.27 -7.53
CA ASP A 140 -11.61 13.37 -8.66
C ASP A 140 -12.65 13.65 -9.78
N LYS A 141 -13.52 14.66 -9.66
CA LYS A 141 -14.50 14.98 -10.72
C LYS A 141 -13.91 15.58 -12.00
N VAL A 142 -12.63 15.96 -12.02
CA VAL A 142 -11.99 16.48 -13.22
C VAL A 142 -11.58 15.31 -14.12
N SER A 143 -12.46 14.97 -15.07
CA SER A 143 -12.09 14.16 -16.23
C SER A 143 -11.00 14.87 -17.03
N GLY A 144 -9.74 14.58 -16.71
CA GLY A 144 -8.59 14.98 -17.54
C GLY A 144 -8.66 14.35 -18.93
N GLY A 145 -7.87 14.87 -19.86
CA GLY A 145 -7.72 14.29 -21.19
C GLY A 145 -7.09 12.90 -21.16
N ILE A 146 -7.00 12.27 -22.33
CA ILE A 146 -6.47 10.90 -22.51
C ILE A 146 -5.05 10.77 -21.93
N PHE A 147 -4.20 11.77 -22.15
CA PHE A 147 -2.84 11.77 -21.63
C PHE A 147 -2.82 11.83 -20.10
N GLU A 148 -3.60 12.72 -19.50
CA GLU A 148 -3.67 12.88 -18.05
C GLU A 148 -4.17 11.59 -17.36
N ARG A 149 -5.13 10.88 -17.97
CA ARG A 149 -5.60 9.57 -17.49
C ARG A 149 -4.50 8.52 -17.53
N LYS A 150 -3.75 8.43 -18.65
CA LYS A 150 -2.59 7.55 -18.77
C LYS A 150 -1.55 7.84 -17.68
N VAL A 151 -1.18 9.11 -17.49
CA VAL A 151 -0.23 9.53 -16.46
C VAL A 151 -0.73 9.22 -15.06
N ARG A 152 -2.02 9.42 -14.78
CA ARG A 152 -2.65 9.09 -13.49
C ARG A 152 -2.43 7.62 -13.14
N GLY A 153 -2.71 6.70 -14.06
CA GLY A 153 -2.50 5.27 -13.80
C GLY A 153 -1.04 4.92 -13.55
N TYR A 154 -0.12 5.51 -14.30
CA TYR A 154 1.32 5.34 -14.04
C TYR A 154 1.71 5.82 -12.64
N HIS A 155 1.23 6.99 -12.22
CA HIS A 155 1.49 7.52 -10.88
C HIS A 155 0.90 6.65 -9.77
N VAL A 156 -0.32 6.12 -9.94
CA VAL A 156 -0.94 5.20 -8.97
C VAL A 156 -0.09 3.94 -8.80
N LEU A 157 0.37 3.33 -9.89
CA LEU A 157 1.23 2.14 -9.84
C LEU A 157 2.57 2.42 -9.15
N ARG A 158 3.18 3.58 -9.42
CA ARG A 158 4.42 3.99 -8.74
C ARG A 158 4.23 4.25 -7.25
N GLU A 159 3.15 4.95 -6.89
CA GLU A 159 2.85 5.28 -5.50
C GLU A 159 2.58 4.01 -4.68
N LEU A 160 1.85 3.04 -5.24
CA LEU A 160 1.69 1.70 -4.66
C LEU A 160 3.03 1.03 -4.38
N GLY A 161 3.99 1.11 -5.31
CA GLY A 161 5.33 0.57 -5.13
C GLY A 161 6.09 1.19 -3.95
N ILE A 162 5.98 2.51 -3.77
CA ILE A 162 6.60 3.25 -2.67
C ILE A 162 5.97 2.85 -1.33
N TRP A 163 4.64 2.86 -1.25
CA TRP A 163 3.93 2.44 -0.05
C TRP A 163 4.23 0.99 0.31
N ALA A 164 4.37 0.09 -0.67
CA ALA A 164 4.73 -1.30 -0.40
C ALA A 164 6.09 -1.43 0.31
N VAL A 165 7.09 -0.64 -0.08
CA VAL A 165 8.40 -0.61 0.59
C VAL A 165 8.28 -0.04 2.00
N ARG A 166 7.53 1.05 2.17
CA ARG A 166 7.31 1.71 3.46
C ARG A 166 6.60 0.78 4.45
N SER A 167 5.49 0.17 4.05
CA SER A 167 4.72 -0.76 4.87
C SER A 167 5.54 -1.99 5.30
N ILE A 168 6.40 -2.54 4.42
CA ILE A 168 7.30 -3.64 4.80
C ILE A 168 8.25 -3.21 5.93
N ARG A 169 8.78 -1.99 5.88
CA ARG A 169 9.68 -1.47 6.92
C ARG A 169 8.94 -1.29 8.24
N ASP A 170 7.74 -0.74 8.21
CA ASP A 170 6.92 -0.50 9.39
C ASP A 170 6.50 -1.82 10.06
N LEU A 171 6.04 -2.81 9.27
CA LEU A 171 5.65 -4.12 9.80
C LEU A 171 6.81 -4.88 10.45
N ARG A 172 8.03 -4.74 9.91
CA ARG A 172 9.24 -5.30 10.55
C ARG A 172 9.60 -4.58 11.85
N LYS A 173 9.34 -3.28 11.94
CA LYS A 173 9.55 -2.52 13.17
C LYS A 173 8.51 -2.96 14.21
N LEU A 174 7.24 -3.04 13.84
CA LEU A 174 6.15 -3.53 14.68
C LEU A 174 6.43 -4.95 15.22
N GLN A 175 6.90 -5.87 14.37
CA GLN A 175 7.26 -7.22 14.78
C GLN A 175 8.38 -7.25 15.84
N ARG A 176 9.38 -6.36 15.70
CA ARG A 176 10.50 -6.26 16.67
C ARG A 176 10.08 -5.65 18.00
N GLU A 177 9.28 -4.59 17.97
CA GLU A 177 8.84 -3.88 19.17
C GLU A 177 8.00 -4.79 20.07
N ARG A 178 7.10 -5.60 19.51
CA ARG A 178 6.36 -6.60 20.30
C ARG A 178 7.21 -7.79 20.76
N GLY A 179 8.16 -8.24 19.95
CA GLY A 179 9.11 -9.28 20.39
C GLY A 179 9.97 -8.83 21.58
N ASN A 180 10.34 -7.55 21.65
CA ASN A 180 11.09 -7.00 22.79
C ASN A 180 10.24 -6.89 24.06
N LEU A 181 8.94 -6.58 23.94
CA LEU A 181 8.02 -6.55 25.07
C LEU A 181 7.82 -7.94 25.69
N ALA A 182 7.74 -9.00 24.86
CA ALA A 182 7.64 -10.39 25.30
C ALA A 182 8.86 -10.82 26.14
N ILE A 183 10.07 -10.57 25.63
CA ILE A 183 11.33 -10.91 26.32
C ILE A 183 11.50 -10.11 27.63
N GLY A 184 11.05 -8.85 27.66
CA GLY A 184 11.07 -8.00 28.86
C GLY A 184 10.10 -8.48 29.96
N ALA A 185 8.95 -9.04 29.58
CA ALA A 185 7.99 -9.61 30.53
C ALA A 185 8.50 -10.92 31.16
N GLU A 186 9.11 -11.82 30.38
CA GLU A 186 9.64 -13.10 30.87
C GLU A 186 10.83 -12.92 31.83
N THR A 187 11.67 -11.90 31.60
CA THR A 187 12.83 -11.61 32.46
C THR A 187 12.45 -10.95 33.78
N SER A 188 11.29 -10.30 33.88
CA SER A 188 10.80 -9.69 35.12
C SER A 188 10.13 -10.70 36.07
N THR A 189 9.60 -11.81 35.54
CA THR A 189 8.96 -12.86 36.34
C THR A 189 9.95 -13.82 37.00
N THR A 190 11.20 -13.87 36.54
CA THR A 190 12.22 -14.81 37.03
C THR A 190 13.12 -14.26 38.15
N LEU A 191 12.90 -13.02 38.60
CA LEU A 191 13.73 -12.37 39.64
C LEU A 191 13.03 -12.21 41.01
N SER A 192 11.99 -13.00 41.28
CA SER A 192 11.33 -13.07 42.58
C SER A 192 11.26 -14.52 43.08
N GLU A 193 12.42 -15.06 43.47
CA GLU A 193 12.53 -16.20 44.39
C GLU A 193 13.62 -15.93 45.43
#